data_AF-A0A431JTI4-F1
#
_entry.id   AF-A0A431JTI4-F1
#
_cell.length_a   1.000
_cell.length_b   1.000
_cell.length_c   1.000
_cell.angle_alpha   90.00
_cell.angle_beta   90.00
_cell.angle_gamma   90.00
#
_symmetry.space_group_name_H-M   'P 1'
#
loop_
_entity.id
_entity.type
_entity.pdbx_description
1 polymer ?
#
loop_
_entity_poly.entity_id
_entity_poly.type
_entity_poly.pdbx_seq_one_letter_code
_entity_poly.pdbx_strand_id
1 'polypeptide(L)'
;MLAGRASQHDAAKYAGRVAAVDWSAAFRAEVAHALGSGQPNQIERIYRDALRKRYANAAQLQLGILIVCAQLGSKRAARPWMERLAQRPEALRPDELAHAITMAVEMRQAESTLLLCRWLAATDPGASALHRLDASHRVMALAKRMRLPHGRNGAWTMHLRLLAVVCEMLEPALPRLPDACRCQACRLLDGVRLLQPASSRH
;
A
#
# COMPACT_ATOMS: atom_id res chain seq x y z
N MET A 1 -4.68 -29.74 29.89
CA MET A 1 -3.85 -30.48 28.92
C MET A 1 -4.65 -30.84 27.65
N LEU A 2 -5.13 -29.85 26.88
CA LEU A 2 -5.76 -30.07 25.55
C LEU A 2 -5.63 -28.82 24.66
N ALA A 3 -4.40 -28.29 24.48
CA ALA A 3 -4.15 -27.10 23.64
C ALA A 3 -3.16 -27.34 22.48
N GLY A 4 -2.81 -28.61 22.20
CA GLY A 4 -1.72 -28.93 21.28
C GLY A 4 -2.10 -29.43 19.88
N ARG A 5 -3.37 -29.79 19.62
CA ARG A 5 -3.74 -30.50 18.38
C ARG A 5 -4.46 -29.66 17.31
N ALA A 6 -5.06 -28.53 17.67
CA ALA A 6 -5.74 -27.67 16.68
C ALA A 6 -4.76 -26.89 15.78
N SER A 7 -3.56 -26.56 16.29
CA SER A 7 -2.55 -25.77 15.57
C SER A 7 -1.89 -26.51 14.39
N GLN A 8 -1.74 -27.84 14.46
CA GLN A 8 -1.06 -28.61 13.42
C GLN A 8 -1.96 -28.88 12.20
N HIS A 9 -3.28 -28.98 12.40
CA HIS A 9 -4.22 -29.22 11.31
C HIS A 9 -4.49 -27.96 10.47
N ASP A 10 -4.44 -26.77 11.11
CA ASP A 10 -4.47 -25.49 10.41
C ASP A 10 -3.14 -25.19 9.71
N ALA A 11 -2.00 -25.51 10.33
CA ALA A 11 -0.70 -25.41 9.69
C ALA A 11 -0.59 -26.31 8.45
N ALA A 12 -1.17 -27.50 8.47
CA ALA A 12 -1.25 -28.40 7.31
C ALA A 12 -2.18 -27.88 6.20
N LYS A 13 -3.24 -27.14 6.54
CA LYS A 13 -4.13 -26.46 5.58
C LYS A 13 -3.47 -25.22 4.95
N TYR A 14 -2.56 -24.56 5.67
CA TYR A 14 -1.65 -23.55 5.13
C TYR A 14 -0.52 -24.17 4.29
N ALA A 15 0.02 -25.33 4.70
CA ALA A 15 1.01 -26.09 3.94
C ALA A 15 0.41 -26.72 2.66
N GLY A 16 -0.89 -27.03 2.65
CA GLY A 16 -1.59 -27.53 1.46
C GLY A 16 -1.76 -26.51 0.33
N ARG A 17 -1.45 -25.22 0.55
CA ARG A 17 -1.30 -24.20 -0.50
C ARG A 17 0.14 -24.07 -1.03
N VAL A 18 1.08 -24.85 -0.51
CA VAL A 18 2.52 -24.86 -0.90
C VAL A 18 2.75 -25.61 -2.22
N ALA A 19 1.69 -26.02 -2.92
CA ALA A 19 1.74 -26.46 -4.32
C ALA A 19 1.41 -25.34 -5.33
N ALA A 20 1.24 -24.09 -4.88
CA ALA A 20 1.55 -22.95 -5.74
C ALA A 20 3.08 -22.85 -5.75
N VAL A 21 3.72 -23.27 -6.85
CA VAL A 21 5.13 -22.96 -7.10
C VAL A 21 5.40 -21.54 -6.62
N ASP A 22 6.46 -21.34 -5.84
CA ASP A 22 6.90 -20.06 -5.28
C ASP A 22 7.37 -19.11 -6.39
N TRP A 23 6.46 -18.83 -7.33
CA TRP A 23 6.61 -17.88 -8.41
C TRP A 23 7.00 -16.53 -7.84
N SER A 24 6.56 -16.24 -6.61
CA SER A 24 6.90 -15.02 -5.89
C SER A 24 8.39 -14.92 -5.59
N ALA A 25 9.03 -15.98 -5.04
CA ALA A 25 10.46 -15.95 -4.74
C ALA A 25 11.32 -16.02 -5.99
N ALA A 26 10.98 -16.90 -6.95
CA ALA A 26 11.74 -17.02 -8.20
C ALA A 26 11.69 -15.70 -9.00
N PHE A 27 10.50 -15.11 -9.17
CA PHE A 27 10.34 -13.82 -9.82
C PHE A 27 11.09 -12.71 -9.08
N ARG A 28 10.98 -12.65 -7.75
CA ARG A 28 11.68 -11.63 -6.95
C ARG A 28 13.20 -11.78 -7.04
N ALA A 29 13.72 -13.01 -7.11
CA ALA A 29 15.14 -13.27 -7.30
C ALA A 29 15.63 -12.81 -8.69
N GLU A 30 14.87 -13.07 -9.75
CA GLU A 30 15.18 -12.58 -11.10
C GLU A 30 15.18 -11.05 -11.16
N VAL A 31 14.19 -10.39 -10.55
CA VAL A 31 14.12 -8.92 -10.48
C VAL A 31 15.28 -8.36 -9.65
N ALA A 32 15.63 -9.00 -8.52
CA ALA A 32 16.75 -8.58 -7.68
C ALA A 32 18.08 -8.68 -8.43
N HIS A 33 18.28 -9.76 -9.18
CA HIS A 33 19.46 -9.95 -10.03
C HIS A 33 19.56 -8.88 -11.11
N ALA A 34 18.45 -8.59 -11.82
CA ALA A 34 18.41 -7.55 -12.86
C ALA A 34 18.68 -6.14 -12.31
N LEU A 35 18.20 -5.84 -11.11
CA LEU A 35 18.48 -4.56 -10.42
C LEU A 35 19.94 -4.48 -9.99
N GLY A 36 20.49 -5.55 -9.43
CA GLY A 36 21.90 -5.62 -8.99
C GLY A 36 22.90 -5.54 -10.15
N SER A 37 22.54 -6.02 -11.34
CA SER A 37 23.37 -5.97 -12.54
C SER A 37 23.27 -4.65 -13.33
N GLY A 38 22.42 -3.71 -12.89
CA GLY A 38 22.25 -2.42 -13.56
C GLY A 38 21.52 -2.49 -14.90
N GLN A 39 20.69 -3.52 -15.12
CA GLN A 39 19.97 -3.73 -16.38
C GLN A 39 18.46 -3.47 -16.23
N PRO A 40 18.00 -2.19 -16.17
CA PRO A 40 16.59 -1.87 -15.94
C PRO A 40 15.65 -2.41 -17.03
N ASN A 41 16.12 -2.50 -18.28
CA ASN A 41 15.36 -3.06 -19.40
C ASN A 41 15.03 -4.56 -19.20
N GLN A 42 15.85 -5.26 -18.41
CA GLN A 42 15.63 -6.68 -18.13
C GLN A 42 14.42 -6.90 -17.22
N ILE A 43 14.11 -5.95 -16.32
CA ILE A 43 12.94 -6.02 -15.43
C ILE A 43 11.64 -6.02 -16.25
N GLU A 44 11.57 -5.18 -17.29
CA GLU A 44 10.41 -5.12 -18.19
C GLU A 44 10.22 -6.45 -18.95
N ARG A 45 11.31 -7.10 -19.35
CA ARG A 45 11.26 -8.44 -19.97
C ARG A 45 10.75 -9.49 -18.99
N ILE A 46 11.33 -9.54 -17.78
CA ILE A 46 10.93 -10.47 -16.71
C ILE A 46 9.43 -10.29 -16.39
N TYR A 47 8.97 -9.05 -16.27
CA TYR A 47 7.56 -8.71 -16.06
C TYR A 47 6.65 -9.24 -17.18
N ARG A 48 6.99 -9.00 -18.45
CA ARG A 48 6.19 -9.46 -19.60
C ARG A 48 6.15 -10.98 -19.70
N ASP A 49 7.26 -11.65 -19.42
CA ASP A 49 7.31 -13.11 -19.45
C ASP A 49 6.50 -13.71 -18.29
N ALA A 50 6.56 -13.13 -17.09
CA ALA A 50 5.71 -13.54 -15.97
C ALA A 50 4.21 -13.34 -16.26
N LEU A 51 3.83 -12.25 -16.93
CA LEU A 51 2.46 -12.01 -17.40
C LEU A 51 2.00 -13.07 -18.40
N ARG A 52 2.83 -13.39 -19.42
CA ARG A 52 2.52 -14.42 -20.43
C ARG A 52 2.33 -15.79 -19.82
N LYS A 53 3.15 -16.12 -18.82
CA LYS A 53 3.06 -17.37 -18.07
C LYS A 53 1.89 -17.40 -17.07
N ARG A 54 1.15 -16.29 -16.93
CA ARG A 54 -0.02 -16.11 -16.06
C ARG A 54 0.26 -16.50 -14.60
N TYR A 55 1.49 -16.25 -14.12
CA TYR A 55 1.88 -16.58 -12.75
C TYR A 55 1.10 -15.76 -11.71
N ALA A 56 0.82 -14.50 -12.03
CA ALA A 56 0.01 -13.60 -11.23
C ALA A 56 -0.60 -12.52 -12.12
N ASN A 57 -1.51 -11.73 -11.55
CA ASN A 57 -2.05 -10.57 -12.25
C ASN A 57 -1.02 -9.44 -12.32
N ALA A 58 -1.25 -8.48 -13.23
CA ALA A 58 -0.33 -7.37 -13.46
C ALA A 58 -0.01 -6.57 -12.19
N ALA A 59 -1.02 -6.25 -11.38
CA ALA A 59 -0.84 -5.47 -10.16
C ALA A 59 0.01 -6.21 -9.11
N GLN A 60 -0.19 -7.53 -8.95
CA GLN A 60 0.61 -8.36 -8.05
C GLN A 60 2.08 -8.47 -8.51
N LEU A 61 2.32 -8.59 -9.81
CA LEU A 61 3.69 -8.59 -10.35
C LEU A 61 4.38 -7.23 -10.14
N GLN A 62 3.67 -6.13 -10.37
CA GLN A 62 4.16 -4.77 -10.11
C GLN A 62 4.48 -4.56 -8.62
N LEU A 63 3.60 -5.01 -7.72
CA LEU A 63 3.84 -4.99 -6.29
C LEU A 63 5.08 -5.83 -5.92
N GLY A 64 5.26 -6.99 -6.53
CA GLY A 64 6.46 -7.81 -6.39
C GLY A 64 7.74 -7.08 -6.77
N ILE A 65 7.75 -6.37 -7.91
CA ILE A 65 8.89 -5.53 -8.33
C ILE A 65 9.16 -4.42 -7.32
N LEU A 66 8.10 -3.75 -6.85
CA LEU A 66 8.20 -2.68 -5.88
C LEU A 66 8.84 -3.16 -4.57
N ILE A 67 8.42 -4.32 -4.05
CA ILE A 67 8.99 -4.94 -2.86
C ILE A 67 10.50 -5.12 -3.00
N VAL A 68 10.96 -5.67 -4.14
CA VAL A 68 12.40 -5.85 -4.39
C VAL A 68 13.12 -4.51 -4.49
N CYS A 69 12.55 -3.52 -5.19
CA CYS A 69 13.13 -2.19 -5.27
C CYS A 69 13.28 -1.55 -3.87
N ALA A 70 12.32 -1.74 -2.96
CA ALA A 70 12.42 -1.25 -1.60
C ALA A 70 13.50 -1.96 -0.78
N GLN A 71 13.59 -3.30 -0.88
CA GLN A 71 14.64 -4.10 -0.24
C GLN A 71 16.05 -3.68 -0.68
N LEU A 72 16.22 -3.34 -1.96
CA LEU A 72 17.49 -2.89 -2.53
C LEU A 72 17.70 -1.36 -2.45
N GLY A 73 16.82 -0.62 -1.77
CA GLY A 73 16.92 0.85 -1.65
C GLY A 73 16.79 1.62 -2.98
N SER A 74 16.34 0.96 -4.05
CA SER A 74 16.36 1.46 -5.43
C SER A 74 15.11 2.31 -5.77
N LYS A 75 14.96 3.45 -5.09
CA LYS A 75 13.77 4.32 -5.23
C LYS A 75 13.54 4.85 -6.65
N ARG A 76 14.61 5.10 -7.41
CA ARG A 76 14.50 5.57 -8.81
C ARG A 76 13.87 4.51 -9.71
N ALA A 77 14.29 3.26 -9.56
CA ALA A 77 13.74 2.14 -10.33
C ALA A 77 12.28 1.86 -9.95
N ALA A 78 11.92 2.03 -8.67
CA ALA A 78 10.56 1.80 -8.18
C ALA A 78 9.51 2.78 -8.75
N ARG A 79 9.91 4.02 -9.06
CA ARG A 79 8.98 5.10 -9.44
C ARG A 79 8.04 4.75 -10.59
N PRO A 80 8.51 4.37 -11.80
CA PRO A 80 7.61 4.04 -12.90
C PRO A 80 6.69 2.85 -12.60
N TRP A 81 7.13 1.89 -11.78
CA TRP A 81 6.31 0.75 -11.38
C TRP A 81 5.19 1.15 -10.41
N MET A 82 5.49 2.07 -9.48
CA MET A 82 4.50 2.60 -8.54
C MET A 82 3.45 3.44 -9.26
N GLU A 83 3.87 4.29 -10.20
CA GLU A 83 2.94 5.08 -11.03
C GLU A 83 2.01 4.17 -11.85
N ARG A 84 2.53 3.09 -12.46
CA ARG A 84 1.70 2.10 -13.17
C ARG A 84 0.74 1.36 -12.24
N LEU A 85 1.21 0.94 -11.07
CA LEU A 85 0.37 0.23 -10.10
C LEU A 85 -0.78 1.10 -9.59
N ALA A 86 -0.50 2.36 -9.27
CA ALA A 86 -1.50 3.28 -8.73
C ALA A 86 -2.66 3.57 -9.72
N GLN A 87 -2.41 3.44 -11.03
CA GLN A 87 -3.43 3.62 -12.06
C GLN A 87 -4.39 2.44 -12.16
N ARG A 88 -3.91 1.21 -11.92
CA ARG A 88 -4.68 -0.04 -12.11
C ARG A 88 -4.36 -1.11 -11.07
N PRO A 89 -4.83 -0.95 -9.81
CA PRO A 89 -4.60 -1.90 -8.73
C PRO A 89 -5.80 -2.84 -8.51
N GLU A 90 -6.73 -2.98 -9.46
CA GLU A 90 -8.05 -3.63 -9.29
C GLU A 90 -7.99 -5.08 -8.78
N ALA A 91 -6.85 -5.73 -8.98
CA ALA A 91 -6.63 -7.13 -8.62
C ALA A 91 -5.80 -7.31 -7.33
N LEU A 92 -5.53 -6.22 -6.60
CA LEU A 92 -4.92 -6.27 -5.28
C LEU A 92 -5.98 -6.44 -4.18
N ARG A 93 -5.67 -7.31 -3.23
CA ARG A 93 -6.44 -7.46 -1.99
C ARG A 93 -6.22 -6.23 -1.08
N PRO A 94 -7.11 -5.96 -0.10
CA PRO A 94 -6.95 -4.78 0.76
C PRO A 94 -5.64 -4.72 1.56
N ASP A 95 -5.10 -5.86 1.98
CA ASP A 95 -3.78 -5.97 2.61
C ASP A 95 -2.65 -5.56 1.65
N GLU A 96 -2.74 -6.00 0.40
CA GLU A 96 -1.79 -5.66 -0.66
C GLU A 96 -1.86 -4.18 -1.06
N LEU A 97 -3.07 -3.61 -1.12
CA LEU A 97 -3.28 -2.17 -1.33
C LEU A 97 -2.65 -1.34 -0.20
N ALA A 98 -2.87 -1.72 1.05
CA ALA A 98 -2.27 -1.02 2.19
C ALA A 98 -0.74 -1.14 2.20
N HIS A 99 -0.21 -2.29 1.77
CA HIS A 99 1.23 -2.43 1.56
C HIS A 99 1.73 -1.50 0.44
N ALA A 100 1.05 -1.43 -0.71
CA ALA A 100 1.40 -0.51 -1.79
C ALA A 100 1.37 0.96 -1.34
N ILE A 101 0.38 1.37 -0.53
CA ILE A 101 0.31 2.72 0.06
C ILE A 101 1.53 2.98 0.95
N THR A 102 1.90 2.02 1.79
CA THR A 102 3.09 2.11 2.65
C THR A 102 4.33 2.39 1.84
N MET A 103 4.54 1.63 0.77
CA MET A 103 5.68 1.80 -0.12
C MET A 103 5.66 3.15 -0.83
N ALA A 104 4.51 3.60 -1.32
CA ALA A 104 4.35 4.90 -1.97
C ALA A 104 4.71 6.06 -1.02
N VAL A 105 4.30 5.96 0.25
CA VAL A 105 4.64 6.92 1.31
C VAL A 105 6.15 6.94 1.58
N GLU A 106 6.78 5.78 1.73
CA GLU A 106 8.23 5.66 2.00
C GLU A 106 9.09 6.18 0.84
N MET A 107 8.58 6.02 -0.38
CA MET A 107 9.17 6.56 -1.61
C MET A 107 8.80 8.03 -1.86
N ARG A 108 7.99 8.65 -0.99
CA ARG A 108 7.51 10.04 -1.10
C ARG A 108 6.75 10.34 -2.41
N GLN A 109 6.03 9.36 -2.94
CA GLN A 109 5.22 9.51 -4.14
C GLN A 109 3.78 9.89 -3.77
N ALA A 110 3.55 11.19 -3.51
CA ALA A 110 2.28 11.68 -2.97
C ALA A 110 1.07 11.43 -3.91
N GLU A 111 1.25 11.58 -5.22
CA GLU A 111 0.18 11.32 -6.20
C GLU A 111 -0.22 9.84 -6.24
N SER A 112 0.76 8.94 -6.38
CA SER A 112 0.54 7.49 -6.32
C SER A 112 -0.09 7.07 -4.99
N THR A 113 0.35 7.68 -3.88
CA THR A 113 -0.23 7.46 -2.55
C THR A 113 -1.72 7.81 -2.55
N LEU A 114 -2.08 9.00 -3.03
CA LEU A 114 -3.46 9.47 -3.08
C LEU A 114 -4.36 8.56 -3.93
N LEU A 115 -3.88 8.14 -5.11
CA LEU A 115 -4.61 7.22 -5.99
C LEU A 115 -4.86 5.88 -5.31
N LEU A 116 -3.81 5.26 -4.74
CA LEU A 116 -3.94 3.98 -4.02
C LEU A 116 -4.87 4.09 -2.81
N CYS A 117 -4.84 5.21 -2.08
CA CYS A 117 -5.76 5.45 -0.97
C CYS A 117 -7.21 5.48 -1.42
N ARG A 118 -7.52 6.09 -2.57
CA ARG A 118 -8.89 6.11 -3.13
C ARG A 118 -9.35 4.71 -3.54
N TRP A 119 -8.46 3.91 -4.12
CA TRP A 119 -8.73 2.51 -4.42
C TRP A 119 -9.05 1.71 -3.15
N LEU A 120 -8.23 1.87 -2.11
CA LEU A 120 -8.51 1.25 -0.82
C LEU A 120 -9.82 1.77 -0.24
N ALA A 121 -10.10 3.07 -0.31
CA ALA A 121 -11.32 3.69 0.21
C ALA A 121 -12.61 3.10 -0.40
N ALA A 122 -12.56 2.77 -1.69
CA ALA A 122 -13.66 2.18 -2.44
C ALA A 122 -13.93 0.69 -2.13
N THR A 123 -13.04 0.01 -1.41
CA THR A 123 -13.28 -1.39 -0.96
C THR A 123 -14.31 -1.45 0.19
N ASP A 124 -14.74 -2.66 0.58
CA ASP A 124 -15.57 -2.81 1.79
C ASP A 124 -14.83 -2.30 3.05
N PRO A 125 -15.40 -1.36 3.82
CA PRO A 125 -14.75 -0.80 5.01
C PRO A 125 -14.54 -1.82 6.12
N GLY A 126 -15.38 -2.84 6.24
CA GLY A 126 -15.30 -3.87 7.28
C GLY A 126 -14.11 -4.82 7.08
N ALA A 127 -13.97 -5.36 5.88
CA ALA A 127 -12.90 -6.30 5.51
C ALA A 127 -11.50 -5.68 5.57
N SER A 128 -11.39 -4.36 5.60
CA SER A 128 -10.14 -3.61 5.49
C SER A 128 -9.91 -2.59 6.60
N ALA A 129 -10.70 -2.60 7.68
CA ALA A 129 -10.69 -1.56 8.71
C ALA A 129 -9.29 -1.33 9.33
N LEU A 130 -8.60 -2.40 9.75
CA LEU A 130 -7.25 -2.29 10.32
C LEU A 130 -6.21 -1.81 9.29
N HIS A 131 -6.31 -2.28 8.05
CA HIS A 131 -5.43 -1.87 6.96
C HIS A 131 -5.61 -0.39 6.62
N ARG A 132 -6.85 0.12 6.64
CA ARG A 132 -7.17 1.54 6.47
C ARG A 132 -6.61 2.38 7.60
N LEU A 133 -6.68 1.91 8.85
CA LEU A 133 -6.10 2.61 9.99
C LEU A 133 -4.57 2.75 9.85
N ASP A 134 -3.84 1.67 9.53
CA ASP A 134 -2.39 1.72 9.33
C ASP A 134 -2.01 2.64 8.15
N ALA A 135 -2.70 2.49 7.01
CA ALA A 135 -2.50 3.33 5.83
C ALA A 135 -2.72 4.82 6.17
N SER A 136 -3.80 5.14 6.89
CA SER A 136 -4.13 6.50 7.33
C SER A 136 -3.02 7.11 8.20
N HIS A 137 -2.40 6.36 9.11
CA HIS A 137 -1.27 6.85 9.90
C HIS A 137 -0.07 7.23 9.03
N ARG A 138 0.26 6.40 8.04
CA ARG A 138 1.39 6.63 7.13
C ARG A 138 1.12 7.81 6.21
N VAL A 139 -0.08 7.92 5.67
CA VAL A 139 -0.52 9.03 4.82
C VAL A 139 -0.51 10.34 5.60
N MET A 140 -0.99 10.34 6.85
CA MET A 140 -0.91 11.50 7.74
C MET A 140 0.54 11.93 7.99
N ALA A 141 1.46 10.98 8.19
CA ALA A 141 2.87 11.28 8.34
C ALA A 141 3.48 11.91 7.06
N LEU A 142 3.11 11.41 5.87
CA LEU A 142 3.49 12.03 4.60
C LEU A 142 2.95 13.44 4.47
N ALA A 143 1.66 13.64 4.72
CA ALA A 143 1.00 14.94 4.65
C ALA A 143 1.68 15.96 5.55
N LYS A 144 2.00 15.60 6.80
CA LYS A 144 2.72 16.46 7.75
C LYS A 144 4.09 16.90 7.22
N ARG A 145 4.83 16.01 6.54
CA ARG A 145 6.14 16.33 5.96
C ARG A 145 6.06 17.29 4.77
N MET A 146 4.92 17.34 4.08
CA MET A 146 4.71 18.23 2.93
C MET A 146 4.29 19.66 3.32
N ARG A 147 4.05 19.92 4.61
CA ARG A 147 3.52 21.20 5.09
C ARG A 147 4.52 22.34 4.88
N LEU A 148 4.29 23.14 3.84
CA LEU A 148 4.83 24.49 3.69
C LEU A 148 3.65 25.46 3.49
N PRO A 149 3.29 26.29 4.50
CA PRO A 149 2.08 27.10 4.48
C PRO A 149 2.03 28.18 3.39
N HIS A 150 3.14 28.43 2.69
CA HIS A 150 3.26 29.48 1.66
C HIS A 150 3.95 28.99 0.37
N GLY A 151 4.01 27.67 0.16
CA GLY A 151 4.67 27.09 -1.00
C GLY A 151 3.90 27.35 -2.30
N ARG A 152 4.41 28.25 -3.15
CA ARG A 152 4.22 28.15 -4.60
C ARG A 152 4.64 26.72 -4.99
N ASN A 153 3.85 25.99 -5.79
CA ASN A 153 4.08 24.62 -6.33
C ASN A 153 3.12 23.49 -5.87
N GLY A 154 1.91 23.79 -5.38
CA GLY A 154 0.86 22.77 -5.22
C GLY A 154 1.07 21.74 -4.10
N ALA A 155 2.19 21.80 -3.37
CA ALA A 155 2.46 20.96 -2.21
C ALA A 155 1.41 21.12 -1.09
N TRP A 156 0.92 22.35 -0.89
CA TRP A 156 -0.18 22.63 0.04
C TRP A 156 -1.49 21.96 -0.43
N THR A 157 -1.83 22.07 -1.70
CA THR A 157 -3.00 21.38 -2.28
C THR A 157 -2.90 19.86 -2.12
N MET A 158 -1.71 19.29 -2.37
CA MET A 158 -1.49 17.86 -2.18
C MET A 158 -1.59 17.46 -0.70
N HIS A 159 -1.03 18.26 0.21
CA HIS A 159 -1.21 18.08 1.65
C HIS A 159 -2.69 18.00 2.03
N LEU A 160 -3.51 18.95 1.59
CA LEU A 160 -4.95 18.94 1.86
C LEU A 160 -5.66 17.72 1.26
N ARG A 161 -5.30 17.31 0.04
CA ARG A 161 -5.85 16.09 -0.59
C ARG A 161 -5.49 14.82 0.18
N LEU A 162 -4.26 14.72 0.68
CA LEU A 162 -3.84 13.59 1.52
C LEU A 162 -4.55 13.60 2.88
N LEU A 163 -4.83 14.76 3.46
CA LEU A 163 -5.64 14.86 4.67
C LEU A 163 -7.10 14.43 4.41
N ALA A 164 -7.70 14.88 3.31
CA ALA A 164 -9.07 14.51 2.95
C ALA A 164 -9.22 12.99 2.75
N VAL A 165 -8.29 12.36 2.04
CA VAL A 165 -8.37 10.90 1.79
C VAL A 165 -8.21 10.07 3.07
N VAL A 166 -7.53 10.60 4.11
CA VAL A 166 -7.48 9.94 5.42
C VAL A 166 -8.87 9.88 6.06
N CYS A 167 -9.66 10.97 5.99
CA CYS A 167 -11.04 10.97 6.44
C CYS A 167 -11.89 9.97 5.63
N GLU A 168 -11.81 10.04 4.30
CA GLU A 168 -12.54 9.13 3.38
C GLU A 168 -12.27 7.65 3.68
N MET A 169 -11.02 7.29 3.99
CA MET A 169 -10.68 5.92 4.33
C MET A 169 -11.19 5.51 5.72
N LEU A 170 -11.04 6.38 6.72
CA LEU A 170 -11.13 6.00 8.13
C LEU A 170 -12.51 6.22 8.75
N GLU A 171 -13.26 7.25 8.36
CA GLU A 171 -14.59 7.53 8.91
C GLU A 171 -15.57 6.37 8.66
N PRO A 172 -15.68 5.78 7.45
CA PRO A 172 -16.55 4.64 7.21
C PRO A 172 -16.09 3.35 7.92
N ALA A 173 -14.78 3.22 8.19
CA ALA A 173 -14.19 2.06 8.84
C ALA A 173 -14.32 2.13 10.38
N LEU A 174 -14.52 3.32 10.96
CA LEU A 174 -14.54 3.57 12.40
C LEU A 174 -15.48 2.63 13.18
N PRO A 175 -16.74 2.39 12.74
CA PRO A 175 -17.66 1.50 13.46
C PRO A 175 -17.22 0.03 13.43
N ARG A 176 -16.38 -0.34 12.46
CA ARG A 176 -15.89 -1.71 12.22
C ARG A 176 -14.54 -2.00 12.86
N LEU A 177 -13.90 -1.00 13.44
CA LEU A 177 -12.65 -1.20 14.17
C LEU A 177 -12.89 -1.86 15.54
N PRO A 178 -11.95 -2.71 16.01
CA PRO A 178 -11.92 -3.16 17.40
C PRO A 178 -11.87 -1.97 18.36
N ASP A 179 -12.46 -2.11 19.55
CA ASP A 179 -12.52 -1.04 20.57
C ASP A 179 -11.16 -0.44 20.89
N ALA A 180 -10.14 -1.30 21.03
CA ALA A 180 -8.76 -0.87 21.29
C ALA A 180 -8.20 0.07 20.21
N CYS A 181 -8.68 -0.05 18.97
CA CYS A 181 -8.24 0.75 17.82
C CYS A 181 -9.10 2.00 17.57
N ARG A 182 -10.34 2.05 18.09
CA ARG A 182 -11.25 3.19 17.88
C ARG A 182 -10.68 4.49 18.43
N CYS A 183 -10.14 4.48 19.65
CA CYS A 183 -9.53 5.67 20.26
C CYS A 183 -8.33 6.19 19.45
N GLN A 184 -7.55 5.29 18.84
CA GLN A 184 -6.45 5.68 17.96
C GLN A 184 -6.97 6.32 16.67
N ALA A 185 -8.01 5.74 16.06
CA ALA A 185 -8.64 6.29 14.87
C ALA A 185 -9.28 7.66 15.11
N CYS A 186 -10.01 7.86 16.22
CA CYS A 186 -10.59 9.16 16.58
C CYS A 186 -9.50 10.23 16.73
N ARG A 187 -8.42 9.94 17.48
CA ARG A 187 -7.29 10.88 17.63
C ARG A 187 -6.64 11.24 16.30
N LEU A 188 -6.55 10.27 15.38
CA LEU A 188 -6.01 10.54 14.05
C LEU A 188 -6.93 11.49 13.26
N LEU A 189 -8.24 11.25 13.26
CA LEU A 189 -9.24 12.12 12.61
C LEU A 189 -9.25 13.53 13.20
N ASP A 190 -9.20 13.66 14.52
CA ASP A 190 -9.10 14.97 15.18
C ASP A 190 -7.83 15.71 14.76
N GLY A 191 -6.70 14.99 14.70
CA GLY A 191 -5.44 15.52 14.18
C GLY A 191 -5.55 15.99 12.73
N VAL A 192 -6.30 15.29 11.87
CA VAL A 192 -6.55 15.71 10.48
C VAL A 192 -7.37 17.00 10.44
N ARG A 193 -8.46 17.07 11.20
CA ARG A 193 -9.36 18.23 11.26
C ARG A 193 -8.67 19.50 11.77
N LEU A 194 -7.70 19.34 12.68
CA LEU A 194 -6.86 20.44 13.18
C LEU A 194 -5.91 21.00 12.11
N LEU A 195 -5.47 20.16 11.17
CA LEU A 195 -4.54 20.57 10.10
C LEU A 195 -5.25 21.08 8.85
N GLN A 196 -6.55 20.80 8.69
CA GLN A 196 -7.37 21.37 7.62
C GLN A 196 -7.76 22.83 7.92
N PRO A 197 -7.84 23.70 6.89
CA PRO A 197 -8.37 25.06 7.02
C PRO A 197 -9.79 25.05 7.61
N ALA A 198 -10.14 26.09 8.36
CA ALA A 198 -11.47 26.23 8.97
C ALA A 198 -12.61 26.22 7.94
N SER A 199 -12.36 26.67 6.72
CA SER A 199 -13.32 26.69 5.60
C SER A 199 -13.61 25.31 4.97
N SER A 200 -12.94 24.25 5.43
CA SER A 200 -13.11 22.87 4.94
C SER A 200 -13.75 21.93 5.98
N ARG A 201 -14.24 22.47 7.10
CA ARG A 201 -14.94 21.72 8.16
C ARG A 201 -16.45 21.86 7.96
N HIS A 202 -17.02 21.11 7.02
CA HIS A 202 -18.45 21.08 6.76
C HIS A 202 -18.96 19.64 6.74
#